data_AF-A0A8K0F155-F1
#
_entry.id   AF-A0A8K0F155-F1
#
_cell.length_a   1.000
_cell.length_b   1.000
_cell.length_c   1.000
_cell.angle_alpha   90.00
_cell.angle_beta   90.00
_cell.angle_gamma   90.00
#
_symmetry.space_group_name_H-M   'P 1'
#
loop_
_entity.id
_entity.type
_entity.pdbx_description
1 polymer ?
#
loop_
_entity_poly.entity_id
_entity_poly.type
_entity_poly.pdbx_seq_one_letter_code
_entity_poly.pdbx_strand_id
1 'polypeptide(L)'
;MAQNVQIKGRVIVYTVLGCPSCMAAKNKLARLGVPYVEVNLDDYDSQVMQTLVNRTGKRSMPQIFFNGIFVGGYDDLATLTKDELQVLVDEVIHNAVPPSAPVVPCIGAMTMGSSLAEHRERDQHASVVEDLTSSRLIQTHRRGIRLYRKSFVAEEFVQWLSLNEKYSYDHHGARAVGEELLRRKFIRRLTREGDHNQFRADAILYRLLDDEEWEALNAGPVSLSIPREAVELSKALQVLMKKIYAQYVSSDGKTVDYLGIARDPNFKVVESVACELQRARLETLSREETMAFFINIYNCIVIHWNARMGSPAGLLSRSKVCSINIL
;
A
#
# COMPACT_ATOMS: atom_id res chain seq x y z
N MET A 1 -30.88 30.08 -7.79
CA MET A 1 -31.62 28.89 -8.23
C MET A 1 -30.75 28.19 -9.28
N ALA A 2 -30.16 27.04 -8.95
CA ALA A 2 -29.38 26.28 -9.94
C ALA A 2 -30.38 25.67 -10.93
N GLN A 3 -30.34 26.11 -12.19
CA GLN A 3 -31.13 25.47 -13.25
C GLN A 3 -30.63 24.03 -13.38
N ASN A 4 -31.54 23.08 -13.20
CA ASN A 4 -31.27 21.66 -13.38
C ASN A 4 -31.20 21.41 -14.89
N VAL A 5 -30.05 21.67 -15.50
CA VAL A 5 -29.84 21.49 -16.94
C VAL A 5 -29.92 20.00 -17.25
N GLN A 6 -30.95 19.60 -18.00
CA GLN A 6 -31.13 18.22 -18.42
C GLN A 6 -30.17 17.91 -19.58
N ILE A 7 -29.14 17.13 -19.31
CA ILE A 7 -28.10 16.76 -20.26
C ILE A 7 -28.49 15.43 -20.93
N LYS A 8 -28.56 15.41 -22.26
CA LYS A 8 -28.86 14.20 -23.05
C LYS A 8 -27.64 13.33 -23.32
N GLY A 9 -26.47 13.96 -23.38
CA GLY A 9 -25.17 13.34 -23.62
C GLY A 9 -24.43 12.99 -22.33
N ARG A 10 -23.11 12.87 -22.42
CA ARG A 10 -22.21 12.63 -21.28
C ARG A 10 -20.85 13.29 -21.45
N VAL A 11 -20.33 13.86 -20.37
CA VAL A 11 -18.90 14.18 -20.23
C VAL A 11 -18.21 13.06 -19.46
N ILE A 12 -17.06 12.57 -19.95
CA ILE A 12 -16.24 11.55 -19.29
C ILE A 12 -14.87 12.13 -18.99
N VAL A 13 -14.38 11.91 -17.78
CA VAL A 13 -13.02 12.24 -17.38
C VAL A 13 -12.33 10.97 -16.94
N TYR A 14 -11.40 10.48 -17.76
CA TYR A 14 -10.50 9.40 -17.36
C TYR A 14 -9.40 9.96 -16.47
N THR A 15 -9.21 9.35 -15.31
CA THR A 15 -8.27 9.81 -14.27
C THR A 15 -7.39 8.68 -13.77
N VAL A 16 -6.34 9.06 -13.05
CA VAL A 16 -5.53 8.16 -12.21
C VAL A 16 -5.36 8.80 -10.84
N LEU A 17 -5.27 7.97 -9.82
CA LEU A 17 -5.14 8.35 -8.41
C LEU A 17 -3.91 9.21 -8.17
N GLY A 18 -4.11 10.33 -7.47
CA GLY A 18 -3.04 11.26 -7.08
C GLY A 18 -2.51 12.16 -8.20
N CYS A 19 -3.18 12.24 -9.36
CA CYS A 19 -2.77 13.15 -10.43
C CYS A 19 -3.26 14.59 -10.20
N PRO A 20 -2.36 15.59 -10.05
CA PRO A 20 -2.75 16.98 -9.86
C PRO A 20 -3.54 17.56 -11.04
N SER A 21 -3.16 17.23 -12.27
CA SER A 21 -3.86 17.68 -13.48
C SER A 21 -5.28 17.10 -13.58
N CYS A 22 -5.50 15.86 -13.12
CA CYS A 22 -6.85 15.30 -13.02
C CYS A 22 -7.71 16.07 -12.04
N MET A 23 -7.17 16.42 -10.85
CA MET A 23 -7.89 17.24 -9.88
C MET A 23 -8.22 18.63 -10.45
N ALA A 24 -7.26 19.27 -11.12
CA ALA A 24 -7.46 20.58 -11.74
C ALA A 24 -8.54 20.56 -12.83
N ALA A 25 -8.57 19.53 -13.67
CA ALA A 25 -9.62 19.35 -14.69
C ALA A 25 -11.01 19.18 -14.06
N LYS A 26 -11.14 18.30 -13.05
CA LYS A 26 -12.39 18.08 -12.33
C LYS A 26 -12.90 19.37 -11.67
N ASN A 27 -12.02 20.13 -11.03
CA ASN A 27 -12.37 21.42 -10.44
C ASN A 27 -12.80 22.45 -11.49
N LYS A 28 -12.14 22.50 -12.65
CA LYS A 28 -12.55 23.40 -13.74
C LYS A 28 -13.97 23.06 -14.22
N LEU A 29 -14.26 21.79 -14.48
CA LEU A 29 -15.60 21.33 -14.88
C LEU A 29 -16.66 21.63 -13.80
N ALA A 30 -16.33 21.39 -12.53
CA ALA A 30 -17.22 21.70 -11.40
C ALA A 30 -17.53 23.21 -11.30
N ARG A 31 -16.52 24.08 -11.45
CA ARG A 31 -16.71 25.55 -11.47
C ARG A 31 -17.57 26.02 -12.64
N LEU A 32 -17.50 25.32 -13.76
CA LEU A 32 -18.32 25.57 -14.95
C LEU A 32 -19.75 25.02 -14.79
N GLY A 33 -20.04 24.25 -13.73
CA GLY A 33 -21.33 23.61 -13.53
C GLY A 33 -21.60 22.46 -14.51
N VAL A 34 -20.56 21.90 -15.13
CA VAL A 34 -20.68 20.80 -16.10
C VAL A 34 -20.55 19.48 -15.35
N PRO A 35 -21.62 18.67 -15.21
CA PRO A 35 -21.53 17.36 -14.59
C PRO A 35 -20.78 16.40 -15.51
N TYR A 36 -20.04 15.48 -14.91
CA TYR A 36 -19.22 14.51 -15.62
C TYR A 36 -19.22 13.16 -14.91
N VAL A 37 -18.88 12.11 -15.65
CA VAL A 37 -18.60 10.77 -15.12
C VAL A 37 -17.08 10.60 -15.02
N GLU A 38 -16.60 10.35 -13.81
CA GLU A 38 -15.19 10.01 -13.59
C GLU A 38 -14.99 8.50 -13.83
N VAL A 39 -13.96 8.17 -14.61
CA VAL A 39 -13.48 6.79 -14.77
C VAL A 39 -12.03 6.73 -14.28
N ASN A 40 -11.85 6.31 -13.03
CA ASN A 40 -10.54 6.14 -12.42
C ASN A 40 -9.91 4.83 -12.92
N LEU A 41 -8.85 4.94 -13.72
CA LEU A 41 -8.22 3.78 -14.36
C LEU A 41 -7.53 2.83 -13.38
N ASP A 42 -7.20 3.28 -12.16
CA ASP A 42 -6.63 2.41 -11.12
C ASP A 42 -7.62 1.34 -10.61
N ASP A 43 -8.92 1.53 -10.84
CA ASP A 43 -9.95 0.58 -10.44
C ASP A 43 -10.19 -0.53 -11.48
N TYR A 44 -9.49 -0.49 -12.63
CA TYR A 44 -9.71 -1.39 -13.77
C TYR A 44 -8.42 -2.09 -14.23
N ASP A 45 -8.57 -3.12 -15.08
CA ASP A 45 -7.43 -3.77 -15.72
C ASP A 45 -6.70 -2.83 -16.69
N SER A 46 -5.39 -3.04 -16.85
CA SER A 46 -4.51 -2.36 -17.80
C SER A 46 -5.03 -2.33 -19.25
N GLN A 47 -5.88 -3.29 -19.64
CA GLN A 47 -6.53 -3.30 -20.94
C GLN A 47 -7.37 -2.04 -21.19
N VAL A 48 -8.03 -1.49 -20.17
CA VAL A 48 -8.85 -0.27 -20.32
C VAL A 48 -7.96 0.92 -20.70
N MET A 49 -6.79 1.05 -20.06
CA MET A 49 -5.79 2.06 -20.42
C MET A 49 -5.29 1.83 -21.85
N GLN A 50 -5.02 0.59 -22.25
CA GLN A 50 -4.54 0.28 -23.59
C GLN A 50 -5.59 0.65 -24.67
N THR A 51 -6.87 0.37 -24.43
CA THR A 51 -7.96 0.80 -25.32
C THR A 51 -8.00 2.31 -25.46
N LEU A 52 -7.84 3.04 -24.36
CA LEU A 52 -7.83 4.49 -24.35
C LEU A 52 -6.65 5.05 -25.15
N VAL A 53 -5.45 4.51 -24.95
CA VAL A 53 -4.24 4.88 -25.71
C VAL A 53 -4.39 4.60 -27.20
N ASN A 54 -4.93 3.44 -27.57
CA ASN A 54 -5.17 3.10 -28.98
C ASN A 54 -6.17 4.06 -29.64
N ARG A 55 -7.11 4.60 -28.85
CA ARG A 55 -8.13 5.53 -29.32
C ARG A 55 -7.63 6.97 -29.45
N THR A 56 -6.79 7.43 -28.53
CA THR A 56 -6.38 8.85 -28.46
C THR A 56 -4.95 9.11 -28.89
N GLY A 57 -4.12 8.07 -28.97
CA GLY A 57 -2.68 8.18 -29.13
C GLY A 57 -1.96 8.76 -27.90
N LYS A 58 -2.68 9.12 -26.83
CA LYS A 58 -2.12 9.73 -25.62
C LYS A 58 -2.13 8.75 -24.45
N ARG A 59 -1.04 8.75 -23.66
CA ARG A 59 -0.92 8.01 -22.40
C ARG A 59 -1.14 8.88 -21.16
N SER A 60 -0.98 10.19 -21.29
CA SER A 60 -1.13 11.13 -20.19
C SER A 60 -2.59 11.22 -19.72
N MET A 61 -2.74 11.57 -18.44
CA MET A 61 -4.02 11.84 -17.80
C MET A 61 -4.08 13.32 -17.36
N PRO A 62 -5.27 13.92 -17.25
CA PRO A 62 -6.58 13.34 -17.56
C PRO A 62 -6.79 13.14 -19.07
N GLN A 63 -7.77 12.33 -19.46
CA GLN A 63 -8.30 12.30 -20.82
C GLN A 63 -9.79 12.62 -20.80
N ILE A 64 -10.18 13.70 -21.46
CA ILE A 64 -11.49 14.33 -21.32
C ILE A 64 -12.27 14.17 -22.61
N PHE A 65 -13.51 13.70 -22.51
CA PHE A 65 -14.42 13.53 -23.62
C PHE A 65 -15.75 14.22 -23.37
N PHE A 66 -16.26 14.89 -24.39
CA PHE A 66 -17.64 15.38 -24.47
C PHE A 66 -18.33 14.54 -25.53
N ASN A 67 -19.23 13.63 -25.13
CA ASN A 67 -19.78 12.61 -26.00
C ASN A 67 -18.66 11.81 -26.71
N GLY A 68 -18.56 11.90 -28.03
CA GLY A 68 -17.51 11.28 -28.84
C GLY A 68 -16.27 12.14 -29.05
N ILE A 69 -16.33 13.44 -28.69
CA ILE A 69 -15.28 14.42 -28.97
C ILE A 69 -14.19 14.30 -27.90
N PHE A 70 -12.97 13.98 -28.34
CA PHE A 70 -11.80 13.99 -27.49
C PHE A 70 -11.26 15.42 -27.35
N VAL A 71 -11.32 15.98 -26.14
CA VAL A 71 -10.80 17.31 -25.84
C VAL A 71 -9.29 17.27 -25.61
N GLY A 72 -8.81 16.22 -24.94
CA GLY A 72 -7.42 16.10 -24.53
C GLY A 72 -7.23 16.06 -23.02
N GLY A 73 -6.14 16.64 -22.54
CA GLY A 73 -5.78 16.73 -21.13
C GLY A 73 -6.26 18.01 -20.44
N TYR A 74 -5.68 18.28 -19.26
CA TYR A 74 -6.01 19.50 -18.52
C TYR A 74 -5.64 20.77 -19.28
N ASP A 75 -4.45 20.81 -19.88
CA ASP A 75 -3.98 22.00 -20.60
C ASP A 75 -4.88 22.29 -21.81
N ASP A 76 -5.27 21.26 -22.57
CA ASP A 76 -6.20 21.37 -23.69
C ASP A 76 -7.55 21.96 -23.23
N LEU A 77 -8.10 21.46 -22.11
CA LEU A 77 -9.31 22.03 -21.49
C LEU A 77 -9.06 23.46 -20.97
N ALA A 78 -7.88 23.73 -20.43
CA ALA A 78 -7.51 25.03 -19.86
C ALA A 78 -7.49 26.13 -20.93
N THR A 79 -7.00 25.80 -22.13
CA THR A 79 -6.84 26.71 -23.26
C THR A 79 -8.11 27.01 -24.04
N LEU A 80 -9.18 26.22 -23.87
CA LEU A 80 -10.45 26.48 -24.54
C LEU A 80 -10.98 27.88 -24.21
N THR A 81 -11.32 28.61 -25.26
CA THR A 81 -12.09 29.85 -25.15
C THR A 81 -13.50 29.57 -24.66
N LYS A 82 -14.19 30.63 -24.21
CA LYS A 82 -15.57 30.51 -23.75
C LYS A 82 -16.50 29.96 -24.84
N ASP A 83 -16.29 30.38 -26.09
CA ASP A 83 -17.13 29.99 -27.22
C ASP A 83 -16.87 28.53 -27.62
N GLU A 84 -15.61 28.10 -27.70
CA GLU A 84 -15.28 26.69 -27.96
C GLU A 84 -15.81 25.75 -26.87
N LEU A 85 -15.72 26.17 -25.61
CA LEU A 85 -16.28 25.43 -24.50
C LEU A 85 -17.81 25.36 -24.59
N GLN A 86 -18.48 26.46 -24.96
CA GLN A 86 -19.93 26.48 -25.12
C GLN A 86 -20.38 25.50 -26.20
N VAL A 87 -19.67 25.42 -27.33
CA VAL A 87 -19.95 24.43 -28.39
C VAL A 87 -19.89 23.01 -27.86
N LEU A 88 -18.90 22.68 -27.02
CA LEU A 88 -18.80 21.36 -26.40
C LEU A 88 -19.92 21.09 -25.37
N VAL A 89 -20.29 22.10 -24.59
CA VAL A 89 -21.40 21.98 -23.62
C VAL A 89 -22.73 21.77 -24.36
N ASP A 90 -22.98 22.55 -25.41
CA ASP A 90 -24.18 22.46 -26.24
C ASP A 90 -24.31 21.09 -26.91
N GLU A 91 -23.19 20.52 -27.39
CA GLU A 91 -23.13 19.15 -27.91
C GLU A 91 -23.69 18.14 -26.89
N VAL A 92 -23.27 18.22 -25.64
CA VAL A 92 -23.69 17.26 -24.61
C VAL A 92 -25.12 17.56 -24.10
N ILE A 93 -25.55 18.82 -24.09
CA ILE A 93 -26.92 19.18 -23.71
C ILE A 93 -27.92 18.69 -24.77
N HIS A 94 -27.64 18.96 -26.05
CA HIS A 94 -28.62 18.78 -27.13
C HIS A 94 -28.57 17.40 -27.79
N ASN A 95 -27.40 16.75 -27.80
CA ASN A 95 -27.21 15.47 -28.49
C ASN A 95 -27.07 14.30 -27.51
N ALA A 96 -27.70 13.18 -27.86
CA ALA A 96 -27.57 11.93 -27.12
C ALA A 96 -26.16 11.35 -27.30
N VAL A 97 -25.73 10.49 -26.36
CA VAL A 97 -24.43 9.83 -26.42
C VAL A 97 -24.29 9.04 -27.73
N PRO A 98 -23.36 9.41 -28.64
CA PRO A 98 -23.21 8.72 -29.91
C PRO A 98 -22.55 7.35 -29.71
N PRO A 99 -22.74 6.37 -30.63
CA PRO A 99 -22.08 5.06 -30.56
C PRO A 99 -20.55 5.16 -30.58
N SER A 100 -20.02 6.24 -31.15
CA SER A 100 -18.59 6.51 -31.15
C SER A 100 -18.07 6.89 -29.76
N ALA A 101 -18.90 7.33 -28.80
CA ALA A 101 -18.46 7.77 -27.48
C ALA A 101 -17.70 6.68 -26.72
N PRO A 102 -16.71 7.02 -25.87
CA PRO A 102 -16.04 6.05 -25.04
C PRO A 102 -17.05 5.35 -24.12
N VAL A 103 -16.94 4.03 -23.97
CA VAL A 103 -17.78 3.28 -23.03
C VAL A 103 -17.24 3.51 -21.62
N VAL A 104 -18.13 3.83 -20.68
CA VAL A 104 -17.78 3.84 -19.25
C VAL A 104 -17.79 2.38 -18.80
N PRO A 105 -16.66 1.82 -18.35
CA PRO A 105 -16.63 0.42 -17.93
C PRO A 105 -17.54 0.22 -16.71
N CYS A 106 -18.37 -0.83 -16.75
CA CYS A 106 -19.23 -1.18 -15.63
C CYS A 106 -18.37 -1.53 -14.40
N ILE A 107 -18.76 -1.04 -13.22
CA ILE A 107 -18.04 -1.24 -11.94
C ILE A 107 -17.85 -2.73 -11.57
N GLY A 108 -18.60 -3.65 -12.20
CA GLY A 108 -18.48 -5.10 -11.98
C GLY A 108 -17.40 -5.83 -12.81
N ALA A 109 -16.74 -5.16 -13.76
CA ALA A 109 -15.65 -5.75 -14.53
C ALA A 109 -14.30 -5.46 -13.87
N MET A 110 -13.91 -6.34 -12.96
CA MET A 110 -12.56 -6.50 -12.37
C MET A 110 -12.19 -5.51 -11.25
N THR A 111 -12.65 -5.80 -10.04
CA THR A 111 -12.16 -5.23 -8.78
C THR A 111 -10.72 -5.67 -8.49
N MET A 112 -9.73 -4.91 -8.96
CA MET A 112 -8.33 -5.11 -8.53
C MET A 112 -8.07 -4.56 -7.11
N GLY A 113 -8.99 -3.75 -6.58
CA GLY A 113 -8.87 -3.15 -5.25
C GLY A 113 -9.28 -4.06 -4.07
N SER A 114 -10.13 -5.07 -4.28
CA SER A 114 -10.55 -5.98 -3.20
C SER A 114 -9.58 -7.16 -3.02
N SER A 115 -8.99 -7.68 -4.11
CA SER A 115 -8.13 -8.88 -4.00
C SER A 115 -6.77 -8.63 -3.33
N LEU A 116 -6.18 -7.43 -3.47
CA LEU A 116 -4.85 -7.09 -2.93
C LEU A 116 -4.79 -7.04 -1.39
N ALA A 117 -5.93 -6.99 -0.71
CA ALA A 117 -6.00 -6.95 0.76
C ALA A 117 -6.59 -8.23 1.39
N GLU A 118 -7.40 -8.99 0.63
CA GLU A 118 -8.37 -9.95 1.22
C GLU A 118 -7.94 -11.42 1.21
N HIS A 119 -7.05 -11.86 0.32
CA HIS A 119 -6.57 -13.25 0.32
C HIS A 119 -5.20 -13.37 0.99
N ARG A 120 -5.21 -13.56 2.31
CA ARG A 120 -4.02 -13.79 3.12
C ARG A 120 -3.99 -15.23 3.58
N GLU A 121 -3.30 -16.09 2.83
CA GLU A 121 -3.09 -17.46 3.25
C GLU A 121 -2.22 -17.48 4.51
N ARG A 122 -2.61 -18.29 5.49
CA ARG A 122 -1.90 -18.41 6.77
C ARG A 122 -0.55 -19.10 6.56
N ASP A 123 0.49 -18.58 7.19
CA ASP A 123 1.80 -19.24 7.16
C ASP A 123 1.75 -20.56 7.93
N GLN A 124 2.32 -21.63 7.36
CA GLN A 124 2.35 -22.94 7.98
C GLN A 124 3.02 -22.95 9.37
N HIS A 125 3.92 -21.99 9.64
CA HIS A 125 4.59 -21.86 10.94
C HIS A 125 3.90 -20.90 11.91
N ALA A 126 2.80 -20.25 11.52
CA ALA A 126 2.09 -19.29 12.36
C ALA A 126 1.71 -19.87 13.73
N SER A 127 1.21 -21.11 13.75
CA SER A 127 0.82 -21.78 15.01
C SER A 127 2.01 -21.98 15.95
N VAL A 128 3.21 -22.27 15.42
CA VAL A 128 4.43 -22.41 16.24
C VAL A 128 4.80 -21.07 16.87
N VAL A 129 4.65 -19.97 16.13
CA VAL A 129 4.95 -18.61 16.61
C VAL A 129 3.99 -18.20 17.73
N GLU A 130 2.70 -18.43 17.58
CA GLU A 130 1.69 -18.16 18.62
C GLU A 130 1.93 -18.98 19.89
N ASP A 131 2.18 -20.28 19.73
CA ASP A 131 2.46 -21.18 20.85
C ASP A 131 3.77 -20.80 21.55
N LEU A 132 4.82 -20.43 20.79
CA LEU A 132 6.08 -19.94 21.34
C LEU A 132 5.88 -18.64 22.12
N THR A 133 5.06 -17.72 21.59
CA THR A 133 4.70 -16.46 22.27
C THR A 133 4.00 -16.71 23.60
N SER A 134 3.14 -17.73 23.64
CA SER A 134 2.39 -18.13 24.84
C SER A 134 3.18 -19.06 25.77
N SER A 135 4.36 -19.50 25.35
CA SER A 135 5.21 -20.42 26.10
C SER A 135 5.98 -19.71 27.23
N ARG A 136 6.63 -20.51 28.07
CA ARG A 136 7.57 -19.99 29.10
C ARG A 136 9.00 -19.80 28.58
N LEU A 137 9.26 -20.05 27.29
CA LEU A 137 10.60 -19.94 26.71
C LEU A 137 11.05 -18.49 26.49
N ILE A 138 10.11 -17.56 26.29
CA ILE A 138 10.43 -16.16 26.07
C ILE A 138 10.64 -15.47 27.43
N GLN A 139 11.88 -15.11 27.70
CA GLN A 139 12.31 -14.57 29.00
C GLN A 139 13.38 -13.49 28.83
N THR A 140 13.82 -12.91 29.94
CA THR A 140 15.03 -12.08 29.95
C THR A 140 16.26 -12.95 30.20
N HIS A 141 17.19 -12.94 29.25
CA HIS A 141 18.42 -13.71 29.30
C HIS A 141 19.63 -12.80 29.52
N ARG A 142 20.60 -13.22 30.33
CA ARG A 142 21.85 -12.48 30.58
C ARG A 142 23.02 -13.20 29.93
N ARG A 143 23.82 -12.49 29.12
CA ARG A 143 25.12 -12.97 28.61
C ARG A 143 26.21 -11.97 28.99
N GLY A 144 27.04 -12.35 29.96
CA GLY A 144 28.02 -11.46 30.58
C GLY A 144 27.36 -10.23 31.22
N ILE A 145 27.69 -9.04 30.72
CA ILE A 145 27.11 -7.77 31.17
C ILE A 145 25.83 -7.38 30.41
N ARG A 146 25.50 -8.06 29.31
CA ARG A 146 24.35 -7.70 28.45
C ARG A 146 23.09 -8.45 28.87
N LEU A 147 21.97 -7.72 28.88
CA LEU A 147 20.64 -8.26 29.09
C LEU A 147 19.87 -8.29 27.77
N TYR A 148 19.26 -9.42 27.48
CA TYR A 148 18.45 -9.69 26.31
C TYR A 148 17.02 -9.93 26.79
N ARG A 149 16.21 -8.89 26.80
CA ARG A 149 14.78 -9.01 27.14
C ARG A 149 14.03 -9.71 26.02
N LYS A 150 12.94 -10.40 26.37
CA LYS A 150 12.02 -11.06 25.43
C LYS A 150 12.78 -11.90 24.38
N SER A 151 13.66 -12.77 24.85
CA SER A 151 14.45 -13.67 24.01
C SER A 151 14.26 -15.11 24.46
N PHE A 152 14.67 -16.06 23.64
CA PHE A 152 14.68 -17.48 23.97
C PHE A 152 16.00 -18.12 23.50
N VAL A 153 16.39 -19.23 24.13
CA VAL A 153 17.56 -20.03 23.74
C VAL A 153 17.16 -21.04 22.66
N ALA A 154 17.95 -21.15 21.59
CA ALA A 154 17.62 -22.00 20.45
C ALA A 154 17.55 -23.49 20.79
N GLU A 155 18.48 -23.99 21.62
CA GLU A 155 18.46 -25.37 22.11
C GLU A 155 17.18 -25.68 22.91
N GLU A 156 16.77 -24.79 23.82
CA GLU A 156 15.54 -24.95 24.60
C GLU A 156 14.29 -24.93 23.71
N PHE A 157 14.29 -24.10 22.66
CA PHE A 157 13.22 -24.09 21.66
C PHE A 157 13.11 -25.40 20.88
N VAL A 158 14.25 -25.97 20.46
CA VAL A 158 14.29 -27.26 19.77
C VAL A 158 13.79 -28.37 20.70
N GLN A 159 14.26 -28.40 21.94
CA GLN A 159 13.79 -29.36 22.94
C GLN A 159 12.28 -29.23 23.20
N TRP A 160 11.79 -27.99 23.30
CA TRP A 160 10.36 -27.73 23.49
C TRP A 160 9.51 -28.23 22.33
N LEU A 161 9.92 -28.00 21.07
CA LEU A 161 9.22 -28.54 19.90
C LEU A 161 9.19 -30.07 19.88
N SER A 162 10.26 -30.72 20.34
CA SER A 162 10.34 -32.18 20.41
C SER A 162 9.49 -32.79 21.52
N LEU A 163 9.38 -32.10 22.67
CA LEU A 163 8.60 -32.58 23.82
C LEU A 163 7.12 -32.18 23.75
N ASN A 164 6.77 -31.23 22.89
CA ASN A 164 5.40 -30.76 22.76
C ASN A 164 4.56 -31.76 21.95
N GLU A 165 3.56 -32.37 22.60
CA GLU A 165 2.68 -33.39 22.00
C GLU A 165 2.03 -32.94 20.68
N LYS A 166 1.71 -31.64 20.55
CA LYS A 166 1.10 -31.08 19.33
C LYS A 166 2.01 -31.18 18.11
N TYR A 167 3.32 -31.09 18.30
CA TYR A 167 4.30 -31.02 17.21
C TYR A 167 5.13 -32.29 17.09
N SER A 168 5.63 -32.82 18.21
CA SER A 168 6.37 -34.08 18.31
C SER A 168 7.49 -34.21 17.27
N TYR A 169 8.20 -33.12 16.96
CA TYR A 169 9.29 -33.15 15.99
C TYR A 169 10.51 -33.91 16.55
N ASP A 170 11.20 -34.67 15.71
CA ASP A 170 12.55 -35.10 16.06
C ASP A 170 13.50 -33.88 16.10
N HIS A 171 14.70 -34.06 16.67
CA HIS A 171 15.65 -32.96 16.85
C HIS A 171 16.05 -32.30 15.51
N HIS A 172 16.07 -33.07 14.42
CA HIS A 172 16.36 -32.54 13.08
C HIS A 172 15.20 -31.68 12.55
N GLY A 173 13.97 -32.18 12.62
CA GLY A 173 12.77 -31.45 12.23
C GLY A 173 12.56 -30.17 13.03
N ALA A 174 12.78 -30.20 14.34
CA ALA A 174 12.70 -29.02 15.19
C ALA A 174 13.77 -27.95 14.83
N ARG A 175 14.98 -28.36 14.45
CA ARG A 175 15.99 -27.45 13.88
C ARG A 175 15.52 -26.83 12.57
N ALA A 176 14.97 -27.63 11.66
CA ALA A 176 14.45 -27.15 10.39
C ALA A 176 13.31 -26.13 10.57
N VAL A 177 12.46 -26.30 11.58
CA VAL A 177 11.46 -25.29 11.96
C VAL A 177 12.14 -23.99 12.40
N GLY A 178 13.19 -24.05 13.23
CA GLY A 178 13.96 -22.86 13.61
C GLY A 178 14.61 -22.15 12.41
N GLU A 179 15.18 -22.91 11.47
CA GLU A 179 15.71 -22.38 10.20
C GLU A 179 14.64 -21.66 9.39
N GLU A 180 13.46 -22.25 9.29
CA GLU A 180 12.37 -21.70 8.51
C GLU A 180 11.73 -20.47 9.18
N LEU A 181 11.63 -20.45 10.51
CA LEU A 181 11.23 -19.24 11.26
C LEU A 181 12.20 -18.08 11.04
N LEU A 182 13.50 -18.36 10.99
CA LEU A 182 14.53 -17.35 10.71
C LEU A 182 14.43 -16.87 9.24
N ARG A 183 14.37 -17.81 8.29
CA ARG A 183 14.27 -17.51 6.85
C ARG A 183 13.01 -16.71 6.51
N ARG A 184 11.89 -17.04 7.17
CA ARG A 184 10.60 -16.33 7.02
C ARG A 184 10.49 -15.07 7.86
N LYS A 185 11.56 -14.65 8.55
CA LYS A 185 11.63 -13.44 9.37
C LYS A 185 10.57 -13.40 10.47
N PHE A 186 10.30 -14.54 11.13
CA PHE A 186 9.52 -14.56 12.38
C PHE A 186 10.41 -14.33 13.61
N ILE A 187 11.65 -14.78 13.54
CA ILE A 187 12.67 -14.61 14.57
C ILE A 187 13.91 -13.96 13.98
N ARG A 188 14.73 -13.36 14.84
CA ARG A 188 16.08 -12.92 14.49
C ARG A 188 17.09 -13.34 15.55
N ARG A 189 18.34 -13.45 15.13
CA ARG A 189 19.46 -13.75 16.01
C ARG A 189 19.93 -12.51 16.78
N LEU A 190 20.27 -12.67 18.06
CA LEU A 190 20.70 -11.57 18.94
C LEU A 190 22.21 -11.53 19.24
N THR A 191 22.92 -12.65 19.07
CA THR A 191 24.37 -12.71 19.30
C THR A 191 25.15 -12.31 18.05
N ARG A 192 26.28 -11.61 18.23
CA ARG A 192 27.07 -10.96 17.16
C ARG A 192 28.05 -11.87 16.41
N GLU A 193 28.22 -13.13 16.85
CA GLU A 193 29.28 -14.00 16.32
C GLU A 193 28.77 -14.99 15.28
N GLY A 194 29.31 -14.97 14.05
CA GLY A 194 28.98 -15.91 12.98
C GLY A 194 27.79 -15.51 12.12
N ASP A 195 27.43 -16.36 11.16
CA ASP A 195 26.38 -16.09 10.18
C ASP A 195 25.00 -15.87 10.85
N HIS A 196 24.38 -14.71 10.58
CA HIS A 196 23.08 -14.34 11.12
C HIS A 196 21.92 -15.00 10.39
N ASN A 197 22.17 -15.56 9.20
CA ASN A 197 21.14 -16.16 8.34
C ASN A 197 20.97 -17.66 8.57
N GLN A 198 21.79 -18.26 9.43
CA GLN A 198 21.69 -19.67 9.77
C GLN A 198 21.13 -19.84 11.19
N PHE A 199 20.13 -20.71 11.33
CA PHE A 199 19.66 -21.12 12.65
C PHE A 199 20.64 -22.11 13.28
N ARG A 200 20.97 -21.88 14.54
CA ARG A 200 21.90 -22.72 15.30
C ARG A 200 21.23 -23.11 16.61
N ALA A 201 20.97 -24.41 16.75
CA ALA A 201 20.37 -25.02 17.93
C ALA A 201 21.42 -25.28 19.02
N ASP A 202 22.04 -24.21 19.48
CA ASP A 202 22.97 -24.19 20.60
C ASP A 202 22.49 -23.14 21.63
N ALA A 203 23.39 -22.67 22.50
CA ALA A 203 23.09 -21.63 23.47
C ALA A 203 22.88 -20.21 22.86
N ILE A 204 22.71 -20.08 21.54
CA ILE A 204 22.40 -18.81 20.87
C ILE A 204 21.01 -18.31 21.25
N LEU A 205 20.92 -16.99 21.40
CA LEU A 205 19.68 -16.28 21.69
C LEU A 205 19.03 -15.76 20.41
N TYR A 206 17.73 -15.97 20.33
CA TYR A 206 16.84 -15.43 19.30
C TYR A 206 15.72 -14.61 19.96
N ARG A 207 15.07 -13.77 19.18
CA ARG A 207 13.87 -13.02 19.58
C ARG A 207 12.87 -13.01 18.44
N LEU A 208 11.58 -13.09 18.77
CA LEU A 208 10.48 -12.86 17.85
C LEU A 208 10.51 -11.41 17.35
N LEU A 209 10.22 -11.20 16.06
CA LEU A 209 10.14 -9.84 15.52
C LEU A 209 9.07 -8.98 16.22
N ASP A 210 7.98 -9.60 16.70
CA ASP A 210 6.91 -8.95 17.46
C ASP A 210 7.37 -8.33 18.78
N ASP A 211 8.40 -8.92 19.37
CA ASP A 211 8.92 -8.55 20.68
C ASP A 211 10.02 -7.50 20.62
N GLU A 212 10.30 -7.00 19.43
CA GLU A 212 11.25 -5.92 19.22
C GLU A 212 10.67 -4.57 19.63
N GLU A 213 11.49 -3.80 20.32
CA GLU A 213 11.18 -2.43 20.73
C GLU A 213 11.49 -1.49 19.55
N TRP A 214 10.64 -1.51 18.51
CA TRP A 214 10.78 -0.62 17.35
C TRP A 214 9.92 0.66 17.50
N GLU A 215 10.49 1.80 17.14
CA GLU A 215 9.75 3.05 16.87
C GLU A 215 9.39 3.21 15.38
N ALA A 216 9.58 2.16 14.58
CA ALA A 216 9.33 2.18 13.13
C ALA A 216 7.84 2.35 12.80
N LEU A 217 7.55 2.96 11.66
CA LEU A 217 6.15 3.23 11.26
C LEU A 217 5.38 1.98 10.87
N ASN A 218 6.09 0.93 10.48
CA ASN A 218 5.52 -0.39 10.29
C ASN A 218 5.62 -1.27 11.54
N ALA A 219 5.94 -0.70 12.71
CA ALA A 219 5.89 -1.45 13.97
C ALA A 219 4.45 -1.78 14.34
N GLY A 220 4.24 -3.04 14.70
CA GLY A 220 2.96 -3.64 14.98
C GLY A 220 3.08 -5.16 14.88
N PRO A 221 1.99 -5.89 15.14
CA PRO A 221 1.99 -7.35 15.05
C PRO A 221 2.48 -7.82 13.68
N VAL A 222 3.50 -8.67 13.71
CA VAL A 222 4.05 -9.41 12.60
C VAL A 222 2.91 -10.20 11.98
N SER A 223 2.74 -10.04 10.66
CA SER A 223 1.73 -10.82 9.95
C SER A 223 1.99 -12.31 10.14
N LEU A 224 0.96 -13.09 10.45
CA LEU A 224 1.00 -14.55 10.50
C LEU A 224 0.65 -15.19 9.14
N SER A 225 0.57 -14.39 8.09
CA SER A 225 0.27 -14.84 6.73
C SER A 225 1.56 -15.16 5.97
N ILE A 226 1.44 -15.84 4.83
CA ILE A 226 2.57 -16.07 3.93
C ILE A 226 3.14 -14.70 3.49
N PRO A 227 4.47 -14.50 3.58
CA PRO A 227 5.09 -13.27 3.12
C PRO A 227 4.87 -13.01 1.64
N ARG A 228 4.42 -11.80 1.32
CA ARG A 228 4.24 -11.34 -0.05
C ARG A 228 5.52 -10.81 -0.67
N GLU A 229 5.55 -10.82 -2.00
CA GLU A 229 6.61 -10.17 -2.77
C GLU A 229 6.58 -8.66 -2.52
N ALA A 230 7.77 -8.06 -2.41
CA ALA A 230 7.91 -6.62 -2.15
C ALA A 230 7.19 -5.74 -3.17
N VAL A 231 7.17 -6.13 -4.45
CA VAL A 231 6.46 -5.39 -5.51
C VAL A 231 4.95 -5.38 -5.26
N GLU A 232 4.38 -6.50 -4.83
CA GLU A 232 2.96 -6.60 -4.52
C GLU A 232 2.59 -5.74 -3.32
N LEU A 233 3.37 -5.81 -2.24
CA LEU A 233 3.19 -4.99 -1.04
C LEU A 233 3.30 -3.50 -1.34
N SER A 234 4.29 -3.10 -2.12
CA SER A 234 4.46 -1.71 -2.56
C SER A 234 3.27 -1.23 -3.38
N LYS A 235 2.76 -2.06 -4.30
CA LYS A 235 1.59 -1.71 -5.11
C LYS A 235 0.34 -1.59 -4.25
N ALA A 236 0.10 -2.54 -3.34
CA ALA A 236 -1.04 -2.52 -2.42
C ALA A 236 -1.04 -1.26 -1.53
N LEU A 237 0.10 -0.95 -0.90
CA LEU A 237 0.25 0.26 -0.09
C LEU A 237 0.03 1.53 -0.89
N GLN A 238 0.60 1.60 -2.10
CA GLN A 238 0.46 2.76 -2.96
C GLN A 238 -0.99 3.01 -3.36
N VAL A 239 -1.72 1.96 -3.77
CA VAL A 239 -3.14 2.06 -4.16
C VAL A 239 -3.99 2.51 -2.98
N LEU A 240 -3.86 1.84 -1.83
CA LEU A 240 -4.63 2.17 -0.63
C LEU A 240 -4.34 3.60 -0.14
N MET A 241 -3.05 3.97 -0.05
CA MET A 241 -2.66 5.28 0.44
C MET A 241 -3.11 6.40 -0.51
N LYS A 242 -2.93 6.24 -1.83
CA LYS A 242 -3.39 7.24 -2.81
C LYS A 242 -4.92 7.41 -2.77
N LYS A 243 -5.67 6.31 -2.62
CA LYS A 243 -7.14 6.33 -2.53
C LYS A 243 -7.62 7.11 -1.32
N ILE A 244 -6.98 6.92 -0.16
CA ILE A 244 -7.30 7.68 1.05
C ILE A 244 -6.85 9.15 0.85
N TYR A 245 -5.60 9.38 0.46
CA TYR A 245 -5.05 10.72 0.27
C TYR A 245 -5.91 11.60 -0.65
N ALA A 246 -6.43 11.06 -1.75
CA ALA A 246 -7.27 11.78 -2.69
C ALA A 246 -8.59 12.29 -2.08
N GLN A 247 -9.07 11.70 -0.98
CA GLN A 247 -10.29 12.13 -0.28
C GLN A 247 -10.04 13.28 0.69
N TYR A 248 -8.81 13.43 1.18
CA TYR A 248 -8.44 14.38 2.23
C TYR A 248 -7.52 15.51 1.74
N VAL A 249 -7.16 15.53 0.46
CA VAL A 249 -6.46 16.65 -0.15
C VAL A 249 -7.46 17.75 -0.54
N SER A 250 -7.11 19.01 -0.28
CA SER A 250 -7.93 20.14 -0.69
C SER A 250 -8.06 20.20 -2.21
N SER A 251 -9.14 20.81 -2.70
CA SER A 251 -9.39 20.93 -4.14
C SER A 251 -8.23 21.59 -4.89
N ASP A 252 -7.52 22.56 -4.29
CA ASP A 252 -6.37 23.22 -4.90
C ASP A 252 -5.05 22.41 -4.79
N GLY A 253 -5.08 21.25 -4.16
CA GLY A 253 -3.93 20.36 -3.97
C GLY A 253 -2.89 20.86 -2.96
N LYS A 254 -3.16 21.96 -2.25
CA LYS A 254 -2.14 22.63 -1.41
C LYS A 254 -2.13 22.20 0.04
N THR A 255 -3.23 21.64 0.53
CA THR A 255 -3.37 21.23 1.93
C THR A 255 -3.95 19.82 2.01
N VAL A 256 -3.62 19.10 3.08
CA VAL A 256 -4.06 17.72 3.31
C VAL A 256 -4.55 17.61 4.74
N ASP A 257 -5.75 17.09 4.93
CA ASP A 257 -6.30 16.77 6.24
C ASP A 257 -5.75 15.42 6.76
N TYR A 258 -4.53 15.45 7.28
CA TYR A 258 -3.90 14.26 7.86
C TYR A 258 -4.64 13.70 9.09
N LEU A 259 -5.37 14.54 9.83
CA LEU A 259 -6.20 14.08 10.95
C LEU A 259 -7.41 13.30 10.45
N GLY A 260 -8.02 13.74 9.35
CA GLY A 260 -9.04 13.00 8.62
C GLY A 260 -8.52 11.65 8.14
N ILE A 261 -7.35 11.62 7.48
CA ILE A 261 -6.68 10.38 7.05
C ILE A 261 -6.50 9.41 8.23
N ALA A 262 -6.01 9.89 9.38
CA ALA A 262 -5.77 9.04 10.55
C ALA A 262 -7.06 8.42 11.15
N ARG A 263 -8.20 9.06 10.92
CA ARG A 263 -9.53 8.62 11.40
C ARG A 263 -10.26 7.75 10.37
N ASP A 264 -9.78 7.69 9.13
CA ASP A 264 -10.39 6.90 8.07
C ASP A 264 -10.32 5.39 8.43
N PRO A 265 -11.44 4.65 8.39
CA PRO A 265 -11.42 3.22 8.67
C PRO A 265 -10.47 2.42 7.76
N ASN A 266 -10.28 2.86 6.52
CA ASN A 266 -9.37 2.20 5.57
C ASN A 266 -7.90 2.45 5.91
N PHE A 267 -7.58 3.45 6.73
CA PHE A 267 -6.22 3.70 7.18
C PHE A 267 -5.69 2.55 8.05
N LYS A 268 -6.56 1.86 8.79
CA LYS A 268 -6.21 0.63 9.51
C LYS A 268 -5.75 -0.49 8.58
N VAL A 269 -6.31 -0.57 7.37
CA VAL A 269 -5.87 -1.52 6.34
C VAL A 269 -4.47 -1.16 5.87
N VAL A 270 -4.18 0.12 5.66
CA VAL A 270 -2.82 0.59 5.33
C VAL A 270 -1.82 0.23 6.42
N GLU A 271 -2.15 0.46 7.70
CA GLU A 271 -1.29 0.07 8.83
C GLU A 271 -1.03 -1.44 8.85
N SER A 272 -2.07 -2.25 8.60
CA SER A 272 -1.94 -3.71 8.53
C SER A 272 -1.01 -4.15 7.39
N VAL A 273 -1.18 -3.60 6.19
CA VAL A 273 -0.30 -3.92 5.04
C VAL A 273 1.12 -3.38 5.29
N ALA A 274 1.27 -2.25 5.97
CA ALA A 274 2.59 -1.73 6.32
C ALA A 274 3.33 -2.70 7.25
N CYS A 275 2.66 -3.32 8.22
CA CYS A 275 3.26 -4.34 9.08
C CYS A 275 3.76 -5.56 8.30
N GLU A 276 3.12 -5.93 7.19
CA GLU A 276 3.60 -7.02 6.32
C GLU A 276 4.97 -6.73 5.69
N LEU A 277 5.37 -5.45 5.56
CA LEU A 277 6.71 -5.08 5.08
C LEU A 277 7.83 -5.64 5.95
N GLN A 278 7.56 -5.91 7.24
CA GLN A 278 8.56 -6.49 8.15
C GLN A 278 9.07 -7.86 7.66
N ARG A 279 8.23 -8.59 6.90
CA ARG A 279 8.54 -9.92 6.38
C ARG A 279 8.63 -9.95 4.85
N ALA A 280 8.63 -8.80 4.17
CA ALA A 280 8.62 -8.74 2.71
C ALA A 280 9.76 -9.55 2.07
N ARG A 281 9.43 -10.23 0.96
CA ARG A 281 10.40 -10.97 0.14
C ARG A 281 11.07 -10.02 -0.84
N LEU A 282 12.39 -9.93 -0.74
CA LEU A 282 13.24 -9.03 -1.54
C LEU A 282 14.22 -9.80 -2.44
N GLU A 283 14.32 -11.12 -2.26
CA GLU A 283 15.38 -11.95 -2.84
C GLU A 283 15.32 -12.01 -4.37
N THR A 284 14.15 -11.73 -4.93
CA THR A 284 13.86 -11.78 -6.37
C THR A 284 14.13 -10.45 -7.09
N LEU A 285 14.41 -9.37 -6.35
CA LEU A 285 14.52 -8.03 -6.94
C LEU A 285 15.92 -7.75 -7.46
N SER A 286 16.00 -7.16 -8.65
CA SER A 286 17.19 -6.45 -9.12
C SER A 286 17.48 -5.21 -8.25
N ARG A 287 18.65 -4.61 -8.46
CA ARG A 287 19.04 -3.38 -7.76
C ARG A 287 18.08 -2.23 -8.09
N GLU A 288 17.72 -2.09 -9.35
CA GLU A 288 16.80 -1.07 -9.86
C GLU A 288 15.40 -1.25 -9.27
N GLU A 289 14.90 -2.50 -9.24
CA GLU A 289 13.61 -2.82 -8.63
C GLU A 289 13.60 -2.58 -7.12
N THR A 290 14.71 -2.91 -6.45
CA THR A 290 14.89 -2.63 -5.02
C THR A 290 14.83 -1.12 -4.75
N MET A 291 15.53 -0.31 -5.56
CA MET A 291 15.46 1.15 -5.44
C MET A 291 14.04 1.68 -5.68
N ALA A 292 13.36 1.19 -6.72
CA ALA A 292 11.99 1.59 -7.03
C ALA A 292 11.02 1.21 -5.89
N PHE A 293 11.18 0.03 -5.32
CA PHE A 293 10.43 -0.42 -4.15
C PHE A 293 10.59 0.55 -2.98
N PHE A 294 11.82 0.87 -2.57
CA PHE A 294 12.04 1.80 -1.45
C PHE A 294 11.50 3.20 -1.71
N ILE A 295 11.60 3.71 -2.94
CA ILE A 295 11.04 5.04 -3.31
C ILE A 295 9.50 5.03 -3.20
N ASN A 296 8.85 3.98 -3.71
CA ASN A 296 7.39 3.86 -3.65
C ASN A 296 6.88 3.76 -2.22
N ILE A 297 7.60 3.00 -1.37
CA ILE A 297 7.30 2.86 0.05
C ILE A 297 7.52 4.20 0.78
N TYR A 298 8.61 4.93 0.50
CA TYR A 298 8.91 6.23 1.11
C TYR A 298 7.76 7.23 0.99
N ASN A 299 7.16 7.36 -0.21
CA ASN A 299 6.04 8.28 -0.41
C ASN A 299 4.82 7.92 0.45
N CYS A 300 4.54 6.62 0.61
CA CYS A 300 3.44 6.15 1.46
C CYS A 300 3.75 6.38 2.94
N ILE A 301 5.00 6.15 3.36
CA ILE A 301 5.47 6.39 4.72
C ILE A 301 5.25 7.84 5.13
N VAL A 302 5.59 8.80 4.28
CA VAL A 302 5.47 10.23 4.64
C VAL A 302 4.03 10.60 4.96
N ILE A 303 3.06 10.07 4.20
CA ILE A 303 1.64 10.30 4.46
C ILE A 303 1.21 9.59 5.75
N HIS A 304 1.58 8.32 5.92
CA HIS A 304 1.30 7.55 7.13
C HIS A 304 1.85 8.26 8.38
N TRP A 305 3.09 8.72 8.32
CA TRP A 305 3.75 9.42 9.39
C TRP A 305 3.01 10.71 9.78
N ASN A 306 2.65 11.56 8.80
CA ASN A 306 1.91 12.79 9.10
C ASN A 306 0.53 12.49 9.72
N ALA A 307 -0.14 11.43 9.28
CA ALA A 307 -1.40 10.99 9.86
C ALA A 307 -1.24 10.48 11.30
N ARG A 308 -0.18 9.71 11.59
CA ARG A 308 0.03 9.10 12.91
C ARG A 308 0.64 10.05 13.95
N MET A 309 1.59 10.89 13.53
CA MET A 309 2.41 11.71 14.43
C MET A 309 2.12 13.22 14.32
N GLY A 310 1.35 13.65 13.32
CA GLY A 310 1.18 15.06 12.98
C GLY A 310 2.39 15.64 12.24
N SER A 311 2.26 16.87 11.71
CA SER A 311 3.36 17.50 10.95
C SER A 311 4.54 17.90 11.85
N PRO A 312 5.79 17.76 11.38
CA PRO A 312 6.96 17.93 12.22
C PRO A 312 7.22 19.42 12.39
N ALA A 313 7.34 19.88 13.64
CA ALA A 313 7.58 21.29 13.94
C ALA A 313 9.00 21.79 13.54
N GLY A 314 9.90 20.93 13.06
CA GLY A 314 11.24 21.33 12.58
C GLY A 314 12.08 20.26 11.88
N LEU A 315 13.28 20.63 11.41
CA LEU A 315 14.22 19.76 10.69
C LEU A 315 14.72 18.56 11.54
N LEU A 316 14.99 18.76 12.84
CA LEU A 316 15.44 17.72 13.76
C LEU A 316 14.34 16.70 14.11
N SER A 317 13.06 17.09 14.05
CA SER A 317 11.94 16.14 14.18
C SER A 317 11.72 15.30 12.92
N ARG A 318 12.24 15.71 11.76
CA ARG A 318 12.15 14.94 10.51
C ARG A 318 13.19 13.82 10.43
N SER A 319 14.38 14.00 11.01
CA SER A 319 15.46 13.00 10.97
C SER A 319 15.32 11.87 11.99
N LYS A 320 14.54 12.06 13.07
CA LYS A 320 14.33 11.04 14.11
C LYS A 320 13.28 9.97 13.78
N VAL A 321 12.43 10.15 12.75
CA VAL A 321 11.11 9.47 12.74
C VAL A 321 10.71 8.85 11.38
N CYS A 322 11.65 8.60 10.47
CA CYS A 322 11.38 7.91 9.19
C CYS A 322 12.10 6.57 9.10
N SER A 323 11.85 5.67 10.04
CA SER A 323 12.35 4.30 9.97
C SER A 323 11.21 3.37 9.56
N ILE A 324 11.37 2.67 8.45
CA ILE A 324 10.66 1.42 8.17
C ILE A 324 11.69 0.30 8.32
N ASN A 325 11.30 -0.74 9.03
CA ASN A 325 12.09 -1.96 9.12
C ASN A 325 11.66 -2.92 8.03
N ILE A 326 12.56 -3.14 7.07
CA ILE A 326 12.47 -4.24 6.12
C ILE A 326 13.70 -5.08 6.43
N LEU A 327 13.49 -6.11 7.27
CA LEU A 327 14.52 -7.10 7.61
C LEU A 327 14.77 -8.02 6.41
#